data_AF-A0A832LEV0-F1
#
_entry.id   AF-A0A832LEV0-F1
#
_cell.length_a   1.000
_cell.length_b   1.000
_cell.length_c   1.000
_cell.angle_alpha   90.00
_cell.angle_beta   90.00
_cell.angle_gamma   90.00
#
_symmetry.space_group_name_H-M   'P 1'
#
loop_
_entity.id
_entity.type
_entity.pdbx_description
1 polymer ?
#
loop_
_entity_poly.entity_id
_entity_poly.type
_entity_poly.pdbx_seq_one_letter_code
_entity_poly.pdbx_strand_id
1 'polypeptide(L)'
;MTNNFPDFSNREALLHANSVLIAQLQDRLKAKRFRPQEGDSVKIGYIRALIQALQAQNAILKDAELDELKKEIEELKELMKCRSRE
;
A
#
# COMPACT_ATOMS: atom_id res chain seq x y z
N MET A 1 13.50 -23.76 -8.31
CA MET A 1 12.22 -23.03 -8.16
C MET A 1 12.58 -21.58 -7.94
N THR A 2 12.35 -20.71 -8.91
CA THR A 2 12.54 -19.26 -8.73
C THR A 2 11.37 -18.75 -7.91
N ASN A 3 11.59 -18.49 -6.63
CA ASN A 3 10.59 -17.86 -5.77
C ASN A 3 10.42 -16.41 -6.23
N ASN A 4 9.40 -16.17 -7.06
CA ASN A 4 9.04 -14.83 -7.48
C ASN A 4 8.19 -14.21 -6.36
N PHE A 5 8.86 -13.62 -5.37
CA PHE A 5 8.16 -12.89 -4.31
C PHE A 5 7.47 -11.66 -4.92
N PRO A 6 6.24 -11.35 -4.47
CA PRO A 6 5.58 -10.14 -4.93
C PRO A 6 6.40 -8.92 -4.50
N ASP A 7 6.72 -8.06 -5.46
CA ASP A 7 7.37 -6.79 -5.21
C ASP A 7 6.32 -5.75 -4.78
N PHE A 8 6.51 -5.15 -3.61
CA PHE A 8 5.66 -4.09 -3.05
C PHE A 8 6.40 -2.74 -2.97
N SER A 9 7.41 -2.56 -3.81
CA SER A 9 8.21 -1.33 -3.90
C SER A 9 7.43 -0.11 -4.41
N ASN A 10 6.27 -0.30 -5.03
CA ASN A 10 5.48 0.79 -5.61
C ASN A 10 3.99 0.70 -5.24
N ARG A 11 3.32 1.85 -5.39
CA ARG A 11 1.92 2.03 -5.00
C ARG A 11 0.95 1.16 -5.80
N GLU A 12 1.18 0.98 -7.09
CA GLU A 12 0.30 0.17 -7.95
C GLU A 12 0.29 -1.29 -7.52
N ALA A 13 1.47 -1.85 -7.22
CA ALA A 13 1.60 -3.22 -6.74
C ALA A 13 0.90 -3.43 -5.39
N LEU A 14 1.02 -2.47 -4.47
CA LEU A 14 0.29 -2.48 -3.18
C LEU A 14 -1.23 -2.45 -3.38
N LEU A 15 -1.72 -1.58 -4.26
CA LEU A 15 -3.15 -1.47 -4.57
C LEU A 15 -3.68 -2.76 -5.20
N HIS A 16 -2.92 -3.34 -6.13
CA HIS A 16 -3.28 -4.61 -6.75
C HIS A 16 -3.40 -5.73 -5.71
N ALA A 17 -2.39 -5.92 -4.86
CA ALA A 17 -2.43 -6.94 -3.81
C ALA A 17 -3.58 -6.74 -2.82
N ASN A 18 -3.87 -5.49 -2.46
CA ASN A 18 -5.02 -5.15 -1.62
C ASN A 18 -6.35 -5.52 -2.31
N SER A 19 -6.50 -5.17 -3.59
CA SER A 19 -7.71 -5.51 -4.36
C SER A 19 -7.96 -7.02 -4.46
N VAL A 20 -6.91 -7.81 -4.69
CA VAL A 20 -6.99 -9.29 -4.73
C VAL A 20 -7.44 -9.83 -3.37
N LEU A 21 -6.89 -9.30 -2.27
CA LEU A 21 -7.28 -9.69 -0.93
C LEU A 21 -8.74 -9.34 -0.62
N ILE A 22 -9.19 -8.13 -1.00
CA ILE A 22 -10.58 -7.71 -0.84
C ILE A 22 -11.52 -8.65 -1.60
N ALA A 23 -11.20 -9.00 -2.85
CA ALA A 23 -12.01 -9.91 -3.65
C ALA A 23 -12.17 -11.29 -2.96
N GLN A 24 -11.06 -11.86 -2.49
CA GLN A 24 -11.08 -13.14 -1.77
C GLN A 24 -11.94 -13.09 -0.49
N LEU A 25 -11.85 -12.00 0.28
CA LEU A 25 -12.68 -11.81 1.47
C LEU A 25 -14.16 -11.63 1.11
N GLN A 26 -14.46 -10.87 0.06
CA GLN A 26 -15.82 -10.67 -0.43
C GLN A 26 -16.46 -11.98 -0.88
N ASP A 27 -15.73 -12.83 -1.60
CA ASP A 27 -16.24 -14.13 -2.06
C ASP A 27 -16.61 -15.04 -0.88
N ARG A 28 -15.82 -15.02 0.19
CA ARG A 28 -16.12 -15.74 1.43
C ARG A 28 -17.36 -15.19 2.15
N LEU A 29 -17.58 -13.88 2.09
CA LEU A 29 -18.71 -13.22 2.76
C LEU A 29 -20.02 -13.31 1.97
N LYS A 30 -19.95 -13.35 0.63
CA LYS A 30 -21.13 -13.38 -0.27
C LYS A 30 -21.85 -14.73 -0.32
N ALA A 31 -21.32 -15.78 0.32
CA ALA A 31 -22.00 -17.06 0.40
C ALA A 31 -23.38 -16.91 1.06
N LYS A 32 -24.41 -17.62 0.55
CA LYS A 32 -25.81 -17.56 1.04
C LYS A 32 -25.92 -17.71 2.58
N ARG A 33 -25.00 -18.45 3.20
CA ARG A 33 -24.77 -18.49 4.64
C ARG A 33 -23.28 -18.61 4.90
N PHE A 34 -22.74 -17.75 5.77
CA PHE A 34 -21.37 -17.89 6.24
C PHE A 34 -21.25 -19.14 7.13
N ARG A 35 -20.22 -19.95 6.90
CA ARG A 35 -19.86 -21.09 7.74
C ARG A 35 -18.38 -21.01 8.09
N PRO A 36 -18.02 -20.89 9.39
CA PRO A 36 -16.65 -21.03 9.84
C PRO A 36 -16.07 -22.39 9.43
N GLN A 37 -14.87 -22.38 8.89
CA GLN A 37 -14.05 -23.54 8.56
C GLN A 37 -12.91 -23.65 9.56
N GLU A 38 -12.43 -24.87 9.75
CA GLU A 38 -11.22 -25.11 10.53
C GLU A 38 -10.05 -24.31 9.93
N GLY A 39 -9.28 -23.63 10.78
CA GLY A 39 -8.17 -22.78 10.35
C GLY A 39 -8.54 -21.35 9.94
N ASP A 40 -9.83 -20.98 9.93
CA ASP A 40 -10.25 -19.61 9.58
C ASP A 40 -9.64 -18.54 10.48
N SER A 41 -9.63 -18.78 11.80
CA SER A 41 -9.06 -17.85 12.78
C SER A 41 -7.57 -17.60 12.53
N VAL A 42 -6.83 -18.68 12.23
CA VAL A 42 -5.40 -18.64 11.90
C VAL A 42 -5.17 -17.88 10.59
N LYS A 43 -5.93 -18.21 9.54
CA LYS A 43 -5.85 -17.55 8.23
C LYS A 43 -6.17 -16.05 8.34
N ILE A 44 -7.20 -15.68 9.09
CA ILE A 44 -7.55 -14.28 9.36
C ILE A 44 -6.42 -13.57 10.12
N GLY A 45 -5.75 -14.27 11.05
CA GLY A 45 -4.57 -13.75 11.74
C GLY A 45 -3.45 -13.34 10.79
N TYR A 46 -3.08 -14.24 9.86
CA TYR A 46 -2.08 -13.95 8.83
C TYR A 46 -2.52 -12.85 7.87
N ILE A 47 -3.79 -12.85 7.44
CA ILE A 47 -4.34 -11.79 6.59
C ILE A 47 -4.23 -10.43 7.29
N ARG A 48 -4.55 -10.35 8.59
CA ARG A 48 -4.43 -9.12 9.36
C ARG A 48 -2.98 -8.65 9.44
N ALA A 49 -2.03 -9.55 9.69
CA ALA A 49 -0.61 -9.23 9.69
C ALA A 49 -0.13 -8.71 8.31
N LEU A 50 -0.57 -9.34 7.23
CA LEU A 50 -0.28 -8.87 5.86
C LEU A 50 -0.86 -7.47 5.60
N ILE A 51 -2.10 -7.20 6.01
CA ILE A 51 -2.70 -5.87 5.88
C ILE A 51 -1.86 -4.82 6.62
N GLN A 52 -1.42 -5.12 7.84
CA GLN A 52 -0.57 -4.20 8.63
C GLN A 52 0.75 -3.92 7.93
N ALA A 53 1.40 -4.94 7.36
CA ALA A 53 2.63 -4.77 6.59
C ALA A 53 2.41 -3.90 5.34
N LEU A 54 1.33 -4.13 4.58
CA LEU A 54 0.98 -3.32 3.40
C LEU A 54 0.67 -1.87 3.78
N GLN A 55 -0.01 -1.64 4.91
CA GLN A 55 -0.28 -0.30 5.43
C GLN A 55 1.00 0.44 5.79
N ALA A 56 1.94 -0.23 6.47
CA ALA A 56 3.24 0.35 6.80
C ALA A 56 4.04 0.71 5.54
N GLN A 57 4.10 -0.19 4.55
CA GLN A 57 4.77 0.07 3.27
C GLN A 57 4.17 1.27 2.54
N ASN A 58 2.83 1.37 2.48
CA ASN A 58 2.15 2.49 1.84
C ASN A 58 2.42 3.83 2.56
N ALA A 59 2.56 3.83 3.89
CA ALA A 59 2.93 5.03 4.64
C ALA A 59 4.36 5.47 4.29
N ILE A 60 5.32 4.54 4.24
CA ILE A 60 6.71 4.82 3.85
C ILE A 60 6.78 5.42 2.45
N LEU A 61 6.06 4.83 1.48
CA LEU A 61 6.03 5.36 0.11
C LEU A 61 5.42 6.76 0.06
N LYS A 62 4.33 7.00 0.78
CA LYS A 62 3.71 8.33 0.86
C LYS A 62 4.66 9.36 1.47
N ASP A 63 5.40 9.00 2.52
CA ASP A 63 6.36 9.90 3.15
C ASP A 63 7.51 10.24 2.20
N ALA A 64 8.01 9.25 1.43
CA ALA A 64 9.02 9.47 0.40
C ALA A 64 8.52 10.41 -0.72
N GLU A 65 7.32 10.17 -1.25
CA GLU A 65 6.68 11.05 -2.25
C GLU A 65 6.50 12.49 -1.70
N LEU A 66 6.11 12.63 -0.42
CA LEU A 66 5.95 13.94 0.20
C LEU A 66 7.27 14.70 0.37
N ASP A 67 8.35 13.99 0.70
CA ASP A 67 9.66 14.62 0.87
C ASP A 67 10.25 15.07 -0.48
N GLU A 68 10.01 14.31 -1.54
CA GLU A 68 10.36 14.72 -2.91
C GLU A 68 9.58 15.98 -3.34
N LEU A 69 8.26 16.00 -3.14
CA LEU A 69 7.43 17.17 -3.46
C LEU A 69 7.84 18.41 -2.66
N LYS A 70 8.18 18.26 -1.37
CA LYS A 70 8.67 19.39 -0.55
C LYS A 70 9.97 19.96 -1.11
N LYS A 71 10.88 19.08 -1.56
CA LYS A 71 12.15 19.49 -2.15
C LYS A 71 11.92 20.27 -3.44
N GLU A 72 11.08 19.76 -4.36
CA GLU A 72 10.73 20.45 -5.59
C GLU A 72 10.10 21.84 -5.33
N ILE A 73 9.19 21.92 -4.35
CA ILE A 73 8.56 23.19 -3.97
C ILE A 73 9.59 24.19 -3.46
N GLU A 74 10.57 23.76 -2.67
CA GLU A 74 11.61 24.65 -2.15
C GLU A 74 12.54 25.14 -3.26
N GLU A 75 12.95 24.25 -4.17
CA GLU A 75 13.74 24.62 -5.35
C GLU A 75 12.99 25.66 -6.22
N LEU A 76 11.70 25.46 -6.46
CA LEU A 76 10.87 26.41 -7.19
C LEU A 76 10.75 27.77 -6.47
N LYS A 77 10.57 27.77 -5.14
CA LYS A 77 10.52 29.02 -4.35
C LYS A 77 11.83 29.79 -4.42
N GLU A 78 12.97 29.11 -4.32
CA GLU A 78 14.28 29.76 -4.42
C GLU A 78 14.51 30.35 -5.82
N LEU A 79 14.14 29.63 -6.89
CA LEU A 79 14.18 30.16 -8.25
C LEU A 79 13.32 31.42 -8.43
N MET A 80 12.11 31.44 -7.85
CA MET A 80 11.23 32.62 -7.89
C MET A 80 11.79 33.80 -7.09
N LYS A 81 12.41 33.56 -5.94
CA LYS A 81 13.08 34.60 -5.14
C LYS A 81 14.25 35.22 -5.90
N CYS A 82 15.07 34.40 -6.56
CA CYS A 82 16.18 34.89 -7.39
C CYS A 82 15.68 35.77 -8.53
N ARG A 83 14.63 35.36 -9.25
CA ARG A 83 14.03 36.16 -10.33
C ARG A 83 13.39 37.47 -9.88
N SER A 84 12.94 37.56 -8.62
CA SER A 84 12.30 38.76 -8.08
C SER A 84 13.31 39.78 -7.53
N ARG A 85 14.60 39.43 -7.49
CA ARG A 85 15.70 40.28 -7.02
C ARG A 85 16.51 40.91 -8.16
N GLU A 86 16.21 40.55 -9.41
CA GLU A 86 16.70 41.18 -10.65
C GLU A 86 15.73 42.27 -11.13
#